data_AF-Q6ABR2-F1
#
_entry.id   AF-Q6ABR2-F1
#
_cell.length_a   1.000
_cell.length_b   1.000
_cell.length_c   1.000
_cell.angle_alpha   90.00
_cell.angle_beta   90.00
_cell.angle_gamma   90.00
#
_symmetry.space_group_name_H-M   'P 1'
#
loop_
_entity.id
_entity.type
_entity.pdbx_description
1 polymer ?
#
loop_
_entity_poly.entity_id
_entity_poly.type
_entity_poly.pdbx_seq_one_letter_code
_entity_poly.pdbx_strand_id
1 'polypeptide(L)'
;MSTPRTMPRRISALITLFVAPALALTGCSGSSNRTTSLNTSTATPSVGTGANMSGCIKSGEFDKDKDYFGDKATFTGARNVHVSYHKSYKVLTLGEQDRPAQTFVLLQCGAPKPALTGDLAKAPIIDVPVKRVVASSTTQIPVFHTLGALDSIVGVNQIEQIYRGPARKALEARHIPSYGSSRMQIDTEKIISLKPDAVLAASSEVGEFKQVQSAGIPVLQDLDYLESTPLARAEWMKAYGILLNKEGAATKSFDSIAERYAEVAKKAKNAADKPSVLVGQETKGQWYVPGADSYMIKFMTDAGASDVMAQAVKGNGATPTDAEVVFKYGSKADFWLNGNYMSMTTWHGKDDALKQNPRYANLSAFQHGNVWNPSKRTAPDTGNDFWQSGIVQPDVVLADLTYIFHPDLMKGYTPYYYTKLS
;
A
#
# COMPACT_ATOMS: atom_id res chain seq x y z
N MET A 1 3.48 -28.92 -74.83
CA MET A 1 3.18 -27.59 -74.25
C MET A 1 3.80 -27.56 -72.86
N SER A 2 5.08 -27.18 -72.75
CA SER A 2 5.58 -25.81 -72.51
C SER A 2 5.54 -25.41 -71.03
N THR A 3 6.73 -25.50 -70.40
CA THR A 3 7.26 -24.67 -69.29
C THR A 3 7.11 -23.15 -69.61
N PRO A 4 7.24 -22.17 -68.66
CA PRO A 4 8.37 -22.13 -67.70
C PRO A 4 8.28 -21.30 -66.37
N ARG A 5 9.25 -21.61 -65.50
CA ARG A 5 10.22 -20.74 -64.76
C ARG A 5 9.83 -19.65 -63.73
N THR A 6 10.73 -19.65 -62.71
CA THR A 6 11.48 -18.55 -62.05
C THR A 6 11.06 -18.03 -60.67
N MET A 7 12.11 -17.90 -59.85
CA MET A 7 12.23 -17.56 -58.44
C MET A 7 12.56 -16.03 -58.28
N PRO A 8 13.13 -15.55 -57.15
CA PRO A 8 12.56 -14.64 -56.15
C PRO A 8 13.01 -13.15 -56.26
N ARG A 9 12.50 -12.26 -55.39
CA ARG A 9 13.17 -10.98 -55.12
C ARG A 9 12.98 -10.46 -53.69
N ARG A 10 14.11 -10.22 -53.02
CA ARG A 10 14.29 -9.48 -51.77
C ARG A 10 14.01 -7.98 -51.98
N ILE A 11 13.50 -7.30 -50.96
CA ILE A 11 13.81 -5.88 -50.70
C ILE A 11 14.12 -5.73 -49.20
N SER A 12 15.32 -5.24 -48.91
CA SER A 12 15.77 -4.67 -47.64
C SER A 12 15.52 -3.16 -47.64
N ALA A 13 15.16 -2.58 -46.50
CA ALA A 13 15.53 -1.22 -46.06
C ALA A 13 15.13 -1.06 -44.58
N LEU A 14 16.08 -1.10 -43.64
CA LEU A 14 16.70 0.08 -43.00
C LEU A 14 15.71 0.98 -42.25
N ILE A 15 15.68 0.87 -40.92
CA ILE A 15 15.38 2.01 -40.03
C ILE A 15 16.59 2.21 -39.13
N THR A 16 17.15 3.41 -39.28
CA THR A 16 18.43 3.89 -38.77
C THR A 16 18.33 4.24 -37.28
N LEU A 17 19.23 3.66 -36.48
CA LEU A 17 19.57 4.13 -35.13
C LEU A 17 20.28 5.49 -35.24
N PHE A 18 19.73 6.53 -34.62
CA PHE A 18 20.50 7.74 -34.31
C PHE A 18 21.09 7.62 -32.90
N VAL A 19 22.40 7.34 -32.86
CA VAL A 19 23.25 7.52 -31.68
C VAL A 19 23.82 8.93 -31.77
N ALA A 20 23.51 9.78 -30.79
CA ALA A 20 24.15 11.08 -30.62
C ALA A 20 25.36 10.93 -29.66
N PRO A 21 26.56 11.40 -30.03
CA PRO A 21 27.71 11.36 -29.13
C PRO A 21 27.72 12.60 -28.21
N ALA A 22 27.76 12.37 -26.89
CA ALA A 22 28.05 13.40 -25.92
C ALA A 22 29.58 13.61 -25.86
N LEU A 23 30.02 14.78 -26.33
CA LEU A 23 31.38 15.28 -26.17
C LEU A 23 31.58 15.77 -24.73
N ALA A 24 32.56 15.17 -24.06
CA ALA A 24 33.11 15.64 -22.80
C ALA A 24 33.93 16.93 -23.02
N LEU A 25 33.71 17.93 -22.17
CA LEU A 25 34.65 19.03 -21.96
C LEU A 25 34.86 19.22 -20.46
N THR A 26 36.13 19.14 -20.12
CA THR A 26 36.79 19.32 -18.82
C THR A 26 36.58 20.73 -18.26
N GLY A 27 36.54 20.79 -16.93
CA GLY A 27 36.28 22.01 -16.17
C GLY A 27 37.43 23.03 -16.14
N CYS A 28 37.07 24.22 -15.65
CA CYS A 28 37.97 25.17 -15.00
C CYS A 28 37.18 25.95 -13.95
N SER A 29 37.88 26.20 -12.84
CA SER A 29 37.48 26.85 -11.60
C SER A 29 37.00 28.29 -11.77
N GLY A 30 36.14 28.76 -10.85
CA GLY A 30 35.81 30.18 -10.73
C GLY A 30 34.85 30.45 -9.59
N SER A 31 35.38 30.87 -8.44
CA SER A 31 34.59 31.41 -7.34
C SER A 31 33.92 32.72 -7.78
N SER A 32 32.62 32.87 -7.53
CA SER A 32 32.05 34.19 -7.28
C SER A 32 30.89 34.10 -6.29
N ASN A 33 31.06 34.82 -5.18
CA ASN A 33 30.04 35.08 -4.18
C ASN A 33 28.83 35.76 -4.84
N ARG A 34 27.66 35.13 -4.72
CA ARG A 34 26.38 35.87 -4.72
C ARG A 34 25.58 35.48 -3.51
N THR A 35 25.60 36.40 -2.55
CA THR A 35 24.74 36.47 -1.39
C THR A 35 23.31 36.72 -1.87
N THR A 36 22.48 35.69 -1.89
CA THR A 36 21.03 35.82 -1.93
C THR A 36 20.49 35.25 -0.64
N SER A 37 20.03 36.15 0.24
CA SER A 37 19.36 35.83 1.49
C SER A 37 18.04 35.12 1.21
N LEU A 38 18.04 33.79 1.32
CA LEU A 38 16.83 33.01 1.46
C LEU A 38 16.49 32.97 2.95
N ASN A 39 15.51 33.78 3.34
CA ASN A 39 14.81 33.63 4.62
C ASN A 39 14.00 32.33 4.57
N THR A 40 14.66 31.21 4.87
CA THR A 40 13.98 29.97 5.23
C THR A 40 13.47 30.12 6.65
N SER A 41 12.21 30.55 6.79
CA SER A 41 11.45 30.30 8.02
C SER A 41 11.32 28.78 8.16
N THR A 42 12.23 28.20 8.92
CA THR A 42 12.14 26.84 9.43
C THR A 42 10.99 26.82 10.44
N ALA A 43 9.78 26.51 9.95
CA ALA A 43 8.66 26.21 10.82
C ALA A 43 9.03 24.97 11.65
N THR A 44 9.35 25.20 12.92
CA THR A 44 9.56 24.14 13.90
C THR A 44 8.28 23.30 13.97
N PRO A 45 8.33 21.95 13.94
CA PRO A 45 7.14 21.14 14.15
C PRO A 45 6.57 21.48 15.52
N SER A 46 5.36 22.04 15.54
CA SER A 46 4.61 22.26 16.78
C SER A 46 4.29 20.87 17.36
N VAL A 47 5.05 20.48 18.38
CA VAL A 47 4.70 19.36 19.24
C VAL A 47 3.40 19.74 19.96
N GLY A 48 2.43 18.85 19.92
CA GLY A 48 1.09 19.07 20.43
C GLY A 48 1.02 19.42 21.91
N THR A 49 0.01 20.22 22.29
CA THR A 49 -0.22 20.67 23.67
C THR A 49 -1.22 19.80 24.44
N GLY A 50 -1.69 18.68 23.87
CA GLY A 50 -2.64 17.76 24.50
C GLY A 50 -3.35 16.84 23.49
N ALA A 51 -4.21 15.94 23.97
CA ALA A 51 -4.97 15.04 23.10
C ALA A 51 -6.01 15.78 22.24
N ASN A 52 -6.32 15.23 21.07
CA ASN A 52 -7.34 15.79 20.17
C ASN A 52 -8.76 15.66 20.72
N MET A 53 -9.62 16.60 20.33
CA MET A 53 -11.00 16.63 20.80
C MET A 53 -11.80 15.40 20.32
N SER A 54 -12.35 14.64 21.27
CA SER A 54 -13.18 13.46 21.06
C SER A 54 -14.68 13.83 20.97
N GLY A 55 -15.07 14.59 19.96
CA GLY A 55 -16.48 14.94 19.74
C GLY A 55 -16.67 16.33 19.16
N CYS A 56 -17.91 16.83 19.15
CA CYS A 56 -18.20 18.14 18.58
C CYS A 56 -18.12 19.25 19.62
N ILE A 57 -17.66 20.42 19.17
CA ILE A 57 -17.71 21.66 19.92
C ILE A 57 -19.18 21.97 20.19
N LYS A 58 -19.53 22.18 21.46
CA LYS A 58 -20.91 22.52 21.83
C LYS A 58 -21.22 23.95 21.40
N SER A 59 -22.51 24.20 21.18
CA SER A 59 -22.99 25.54 20.81
C SER A 59 -22.52 26.58 21.84
N GLY A 60 -21.92 27.67 21.37
CA GLY A 60 -21.40 28.75 22.22
C GLY A 60 -20.02 28.50 22.85
N GLU A 61 -19.44 27.30 22.70
CA GLU A 61 -18.12 26.96 23.27
C GLU A 61 -16.96 27.08 22.27
N PHE A 62 -17.24 27.59 21.05
CA PHE A 62 -16.19 27.80 20.06
C PHE A 62 -15.29 28.97 20.45
N ASP A 63 -14.03 28.65 20.74
CA ASP A 63 -12.92 29.59 20.83
C ASP A 63 -12.10 29.57 19.53
N LYS A 64 -11.94 30.75 18.90
CA LYS A 64 -11.17 30.95 17.65
C LYS A 64 -9.65 30.80 17.84
N ASP A 65 -9.17 30.99 19.06
CA ASP A 65 -7.74 31.00 19.37
C ASP A 65 -7.24 29.64 19.87
N LYS A 66 -8.16 28.77 20.31
CA LYS A 66 -7.89 27.40 20.74
C LYS A 66 -7.51 26.50 19.56
N ASP A 67 -6.45 25.72 19.77
CA ASP A 67 -6.12 24.59 18.91
C ASP A 67 -6.91 23.35 19.34
N TYR A 68 -7.79 22.84 18.48
CA TYR A 68 -8.59 21.64 18.73
C TYR A 68 -7.86 20.36 18.34
N PHE A 69 -6.68 20.49 17.75
CA PHE A 69 -5.80 19.40 17.34
C PHE A 69 -4.45 19.52 18.02
N GLY A 70 -4.43 19.23 19.32
CA GLY A 70 -3.20 19.17 20.09
C GLY A 70 -2.24 18.16 19.46
N ASP A 71 -2.60 16.89 19.35
CA ASP A 71 -1.81 15.87 18.64
C ASP A 71 -1.81 16.12 17.12
N LYS A 72 -0.61 16.30 16.57
CA LYS A 72 -0.40 16.52 15.13
C LYS A 72 0.36 15.35 14.53
N ALA A 73 -0.22 14.71 13.53
CA ALA A 73 0.47 13.71 12.74
C ALA A 73 1.51 14.35 11.82
N THR A 74 2.68 13.73 11.75
CA THR A 74 3.72 13.97 10.74
C THR A 74 4.02 12.67 10.02
N PHE A 75 4.40 12.78 8.75
CA PHE A 75 4.75 11.66 7.89
C PHE A 75 6.25 11.72 7.59
N THR A 76 6.96 10.61 7.83
CA THR A 76 8.41 10.51 7.61
C THR A 76 8.75 9.55 6.46
N GLY A 77 7.89 8.57 6.21
CA GLY A 77 8.00 7.60 5.12
C GLY A 77 6.98 7.84 4.01
N ALA A 78 5.70 8.01 4.37
CA ALA A 78 4.61 8.16 3.40
C ALA A 78 4.73 9.47 2.62
N ARG A 79 4.60 9.39 1.29
CA ARG A 79 4.76 10.55 0.38
C ARG A 79 3.47 10.96 -0.32
N ASN A 80 2.46 10.11 -0.29
CA ASN A 80 1.19 10.35 -0.98
C ASN A 80 0.12 10.94 -0.05
N VAL A 81 0.51 11.43 1.13
CA VAL A 81 -0.39 12.05 2.10
C VAL A 81 0.29 13.21 2.83
N HIS A 82 -0.40 14.33 2.92
CA HIS A 82 0.08 15.54 3.56
C HIS A 82 -1.03 16.16 4.41
N VAL A 83 -0.66 16.79 5.53
CA VAL A 83 -1.61 17.47 6.41
C VAL A 83 -1.04 18.80 6.91
N SER A 84 -1.89 19.81 7.00
CA SER A 84 -1.62 21.03 7.76
C SER A 84 -2.76 21.33 8.73
N TYR A 85 -2.43 21.90 9.88
CA TYR A 85 -3.36 22.14 10.99
C TYR A 85 -3.62 23.64 11.15
N HIS A 86 -4.88 24.00 11.30
CA HIS A 86 -5.37 25.39 11.33
C HIS A 86 -6.36 25.59 12.48
N LYS A 87 -5.92 25.26 13.70
CA LYS A 87 -6.69 25.35 14.97
C LYS A 87 -8.00 24.56 14.99
N SER A 88 -9.01 24.99 14.23
CA SER A 88 -10.34 24.38 14.14
C SER A 88 -10.57 23.55 12.88
N TYR A 89 -9.68 23.58 11.90
CA TYR A 89 -9.70 22.64 10.77
C TYR A 89 -8.31 22.13 10.41
N LYS A 90 -8.26 21.07 9.60
CA LYS A 90 -7.06 20.54 8.97
C LYS A 90 -7.24 20.61 7.46
N VAL A 91 -6.14 20.73 6.72
CA VAL A 91 -6.13 20.52 5.27
C VAL A 91 -5.41 19.21 5.02
N LEU A 92 -6.14 18.22 4.51
CA LEU A 92 -5.62 16.90 4.13
C LEU A 92 -5.48 16.85 2.61
N THR A 93 -4.29 16.53 2.13
CA THR A 93 -4.01 16.35 0.69
C THR A 93 -3.55 14.91 0.44
N LEU A 94 -4.24 14.21 -0.46
CA LEU A 94 -3.95 12.83 -0.87
C LEU A 94 -3.42 12.84 -2.30
N GLY A 95 -2.19 12.40 -2.49
CA GLY A 95 -1.42 12.50 -3.73
C GLY A 95 -0.06 13.18 -3.50
N GLU A 96 0.83 13.05 -4.50
CA GLU A 96 2.09 13.80 -4.53
C GLU A 96 1.81 15.30 -4.73
N GLN A 97 2.61 16.17 -4.10
CA GLN A 97 2.42 17.64 -4.19
C GLN A 97 2.45 18.19 -5.63
N ASP A 98 3.13 17.50 -6.55
CA ASP A 98 3.33 17.91 -7.95
C ASP A 98 2.49 17.11 -8.97
N ARG A 99 1.51 16.32 -8.50
CA ARG A 99 0.63 15.50 -9.34
C ARG A 99 -0.84 15.77 -9.00
N PRO A 100 -1.81 15.23 -9.77
CA PRO A 100 -3.22 15.33 -9.38
C PRO A 100 -3.42 14.80 -7.95
N ALA A 101 -3.80 15.69 -7.05
CA ALA A 101 -4.02 15.40 -5.64
C ALA A 101 -5.43 15.82 -5.22
N GLN A 102 -6.05 15.05 -4.33
CA GLN A 102 -7.32 15.41 -3.71
C GLN A 102 -7.05 16.21 -2.44
N THR A 103 -7.67 17.37 -2.30
CA THR A 103 -7.57 18.19 -1.07
C THR A 103 -8.92 18.29 -0.39
N PHE A 104 -8.92 18.07 0.92
CA PHE A 104 -10.09 18.10 1.80
C PHE A 104 -9.84 19.06 2.97
N VAL A 105 -10.90 19.76 3.38
CA VAL A 105 -10.89 20.53 4.63
C VAL A 105 -11.59 19.72 5.70
N LEU A 106 -10.84 19.28 6.70
CA LEU A 106 -11.35 18.49 7.81
C LEU A 106 -11.70 19.44 8.96
N LEU A 107 -12.98 19.79 9.10
CA LEU A 107 -13.47 20.75 10.07
C LEU A 107 -13.77 20.06 11.40
N GLN A 108 -13.28 20.60 12.52
CA GLN A 108 -13.71 20.13 13.84
C GLN A 108 -15.22 20.30 13.96
N CYS A 109 -15.97 19.22 14.15
CA CYS A 109 -17.43 19.30 14.15
C CYS A 109 -17.92 20.28 15.24
N GLY A 110 -18.89 21.12 14.89
CA GLY A 110 -19.37 22.22 15.75
C GLY A 110 -18.58 23.53 15.63
N ALA A 111 -17.45 23.56 14.95
CA ALA A 111 -16.78 24.82 14.59
C ALA A 111 -17.54 25.54 13.46
N PRO A 112 -17.49 26.88 13.40
CA PRO A 112 -17.97 27.62 12.25
C PRO A 112 -17.14 27.28 11.01
N LYS A 113 -17.77 27.28 9.83
CA LYS A 113 -17.06 27.07 8.56
C LYS A 113 -15.97 28.14 8.39
N PRO A 114 -14.72 27.76 8.11
CA PRO A 114 -13.63 28.71 7.93
C PRO A 114 -13.83 29.54 6.65
N ALA A 115 -13.29 30.76 6.65
CA ALA A 115 -13.21 31.57 5.44
C ALA A 115 -12.08 31.04 4.54
N LEU A 116 -12.43 30.15 3.61
CA LEU A 116 -11.49 29.53 2.68
C LEU A 116 -11.36 30.38 1.40
N THR A 117 -10.14 30.48 0.87
CA THR A 117 -9.83 31.25 -0.35
C THR A 117 -9.07 30.37 -1.36
N GLY A 118 -8.98 30.83 -2.62
CA GLY A 118 -8.27 30.10 -3.68
C GLY A 118 -8.86 28.72 -3.94
N ASP A 119 -7.99 27.72 -4.15
CA ASP A 119 -8.41 26.35 -4.43
C ASP A 119 -9.11 25.68 -3.22
N LEU A 120 -8.76 26.08 -1.99
CA LEU A 120 -9.41 25.57 -0.78
C LEU A 120 -10.89 25.96 -0.69
N ALA A 121 -11.31 27.06 -1.32
CA ALA A 121 -12.73 27.44 -1.35
C ALA A 121 -13.61 26.42 -2.10
N LYS A 122 -13.01 25.57 -2.93
CA LYS A 122 -13.69 24.50 -3.68
C LYS A 122 -13.47 23.11 -3.07
N ALA A 123 -12.62 23.00 -2.05
CA ALA A 123 -12.32 21.72 -1.42
C ALA A 123 -13.55 21.22 -0.62
N PRO A 124 -13.90 19.93 -0.69
CA PRO A 124 -14.95 19.37 0.14
C PRO A 124 -14.61 19.53 1.62
N ILE A 125 -15.60 19.94 2.41
CA ILE A 125 -15.48 20.04 3.87
C ILE A 125 -16.05 18.75 4.48
N ILE A 126 -15.28 18.13 5.37
CA ILE A 126 -15.65 16.93 6.11
C ILE A 126 -15.57 17.24 7.60
N ASP A 127 -16.64 16.98 8.34
CA ASP A 127 -16.61 17.12 9.79
C ASP A 127 -15.79 15.97 10.43
N VAL A 128 -14.87 16.33 11.32
CA VAL A 128 -14.06 15.39 12.11
C VAL A 128 -14.36 15.50 13.62
N PRO A 129 -14.31 14.38 14.36
CA PRO A 129 -14.00 13.03 13.90
C PRO A 129 -15.13 12.42 13.05
N VAL A 130 -14.79 11.75 11.95
CA VAL A 130 -15.76 10.99 11.16
C VAL A 130 -16.33 9.85 11.98
N LYS A 131 -17.63 9.60 11.87
CA LYS A 131 -18.38 8.58 12.61
C LYS A 131 -19.00 7.53 11.71
N ARG A 132 -19.10 7.80 10.42
CA ARG A 132 -19.74 6.92 9.42
C ARG A 132 -18.85 6.80 8.20
N VAL A 133 -18.10 5.72 8.11
CA VAL A 133 -17.17 5.43 7.02
C VAL A 133 -17.63 4.21 6.23
N VAL A 134 -17.63 4.33 4.92
CA VAL A 134 -17.71 3.18 4.01
C VAL A 134 -16.29 2.85 3.54
N ALA A 135 -15.88 1.59 3.73
CA ALA A 135 -14.57 1.10 3.36
C ALA A 135 -14.65 0.22 2.11
N SER A 136 -13.92 0.58 1.05
CA SER A 136 -13.95 -0.18 -0.20
C SER A 136 -12.99 -1.35 -0.27
N SER A 137 -11.95 -1.33 0.58
CA SER A 137 -10.91 -2.34 0.58
C SER A 137 -10.75 -3.00 1.95
N THR A 138 -10.49 -4.31 1.94
CA THR A 138 -10.21 -5.09 3.14
C THR A 138 -8.94 -4.63 3.86
N THR A 139 -8.03 -3.96 3.14
CA THR A 139 -6.79 -3.35 3.67
C THR A 139 -7.04 -2.26 4.72
N GLN A 140 -8.22 -1.64 4.68
CA GLN A 140 -8.59 -0.49 5.51
C GLN A 140 -9.09 -0.94 6.89
N ILE A 141 -9.70 -2.13 6.95
CA ILE A 141 -10.35 -2.67 8.15
C ILE A 141 -9.37 -2.85 9.34
N PRO A 142 -8.16 -3.41 9.16
CA PRO A 142 -7.16 -3.53 10.22
C PRO A 142 -6.73 -2.19 10.81
N VAL A 143 -6.74 -1.11 10.02
CA VAL A 143 -6.40 0.23 10.52
C VAL A 143 -7.45 0.70 11.52
N PHE A 144 -8.74 0.63 11.16
CA PHE A 144 -9.84 0.94 12.08
C PHE A 144 -9.84 0.05 13.32
N HIS A 145 -9.51 -1.24 13.18
CA HIS A 145 -9.37 -2.15 14.31
C HIS A 145 -8.24 -1.71 15.25
N THR A 146 -7.05 -1.41 14.70
CA THR A 146 -5.88 -0.95 15.47
C THR A 146 -6.17 0.35 16.23
N LEU A 147 -6.92 1.27 15.61
CA LEU A 147 -7.29 2.54 16.22
C LEU A 147 -8.52 2.45 17.14
N GLY A 148 -9.08 1.26 17.38
CA GLY A 148 -10.28 1.07 18.18
C GLY A 148 -11.46 1.88 17.65
N ALA A 149 -11.67 1.83 16.34
CA ALA A 149 -12.63 2.64 15.60
C ALA A 149 -13.48 1.82 14.61
N LEU A 150 -13.57 0.49 14.77
CA LEU A 150 -14.45 -0.33 13.93
C LEU A 150 -15.90 0.13 13.96
N ASP A 151 -16.33 0.76 15.06
CA ASP A 151 -17.68 1.32 15.22
C ASP A 151 -18.00 2.43 14.21
N SER A 152 -16.99 3.11 13.65
CA SER A 152 -17.24 4.10 12.61
C SER A 152 -17.53 3.47 11.24
N ILE A 153 -17.23 2.20 11.02
CA ILE A 153 -17.53 1.52 9.76
C ILE A 153 -19.04 1.26 9.67
N VAL A 154 -19.66 1.72 8.59
CA VAL A 154 -21.10 1.56 8.31
C VAL A 154 -21.38 0.74 7.05
N GLY A 155 -20.38 0.45 6.24
CA GLY A 155 -20.49 -0.40 5.06
C GLY A 155 -19.13 -0.86 4.56
N VAL A 156 -19.09 -2.07 4.02
CA VAL A 156 -17.91 -2.67 3.38
C VAL A 156 -18.29 -3.22 2.01
N ASN A 157 -17.34 -3.37 1.09
CA ASN A 157 -17.67 -3.91 -0.24
C ASN A 157 -18.27 -5.32 -0.13
N GLN A 158 -17.48 -6.26 0.41
CA GLN A 158 -17.88 -7.64 0.69
C GLN A 158 -17.34 -8.09 2.04
N ILE A 159 -18.22 -8.37 3.00
CA ILE A 159 -17.81 -8.80 4.35
C ILE A 159 -17.11 -10.17 4.33
N GLU A 160 -17.46 -11.03 3.38
CA GLU A 160 -16.92 -12.37 3.20
C GLU A 160 -15.43 -12.36 2.79
N GLN A 161 -14.99 -11.30 2.08
CA GLN A 161 -13.60 -11.08 1.70
C GLN A 161 -12.71 -10.66 2.90
N ILE A 162 -13.31 -10.22 4.01
CA ILE A 162 -12.57 -9.85 5.21
C ILE A 162 -12.13 -11.13 5.92
N TYR A 163 -10.88 -11.19 6.36
CA TYR A 163 -10.35 -12.35 7.07
C TYR A 163 -11.17 -12.60 8.36
N ARG A 164 -11.41 -13.89 8.68
CA ARG A 164 -12.18 -14.32 9.86
C ARG A 164 -11.39 -14.13 11.17
N GLY A 165 -11.17 -12.88 11.53
CA GLY A 165 -10.55 -12.44 12.78
C GLY A 165 -11.52 -11.62 13.66
N PRO A 166 -11.01 -11.04 14.75
CA PRO A 166 -11.79 -10.19 15.65
C PRO A 166 -12.52 -9.04 14.94
N ALA A 167 -11.88 -8.40 13.95
CA ALA A 167 -12.48 -7.30 13.21
C ALA A 167 -13.72 -7.71 12.43
N ARG A 168 -13.66 -8.80 11.64
CA ARG A 168 -14.83 -9.32 10.93
C ARG A 168 -15.94 -9.74 11.89
N LYS A 169 -15.62 -10.43 12.98
CA LYS A 169 -16.61 -10.79 14.01
C LYS A 169 -17.35 -9.57 14.55
N ALA A 170 -16.64 -8.46 14.81
CA ALA A 170 -17.25 -7.22 15.27
C ALA A 170 -18.16 -6.59 14.20
N LEU A 171 -17.76 -6.62 12.92
CA LEU A 171 -18.57 -6.11 11.81
C LEU A 171 -19.84 -6.97 11.58
N GLU A 172 -19.72 -8.29 11.64
CA GLU A 172 -20.84 -9.23 11.52
C GLU A 172 -21.83 -9.06 12.68
N ALA A 173 -21.34 -8.95 13.91
CA ALA A 173 -22.19 -8.73 15.09
C ALA A 173 -23.00 -7.42 15.00
N ARG A 174 -22.43 -6.39 14.36
CA ARG A 174 -23.10 -5.11 14.08
C ARG A 174 -23.95 -5.12 12.80
N HIS A 175 -24.02 -6.26 12.11
CA HIS A 175 -24.76 -6.43 10.86
C HIS A 175 -24.34 -5.41 9.79
N ILE A 176 -23.03 -5.13 9.69
CA ILE A 176 -22.51 -4.20 8.69
C ILE A 176 -22.79 -4.77 7.29
N PRO A 177 -23.48 -4.01 6.42
CA PRO A 177 -23.88 -4.52 5.12
C PRO A 177 -22.72 -4.53 4.11
N SER A 178 -22.66 -5.59 3.31
CA SER A 178 -21.93 -5.61 2.03
C SER A 178 -22.67 -4.73 1.02
N TYR A 179 -22.00 -3.75 0.41
CA TYR A 179 -22.61 -2.90 -0.61
C TYR A 179 -22.26 -3.31 -2.05
N GLY A 180 -21.39 -4.30 -2.27
CA GLY A 180 -21.03 -4.76 -3.61
C GLY A 180 -21.21 -6.26 -3.81
N SER A 181 -21.46 -6.65 -5.07
CA SER A 181 -21.53 -8.05 -5.51
C SER A 181 -20.18 -8.57 -6.04
N SER A 182 -19.23 -7.67 -6.31
CA SER A 182 -17.83 -7.97 -6.61
C SER A 182 -16.96 -6.74 -6.35
N ARG A 183 -15.62 -6.88 -6.47
CA ARG A 183 -14.68 -5.76 -6.35
C ARG A 183 -15.08 -4.54 -7.18
N MET A 184 -15.59 -4.75 -8.41
CA MET A 184 -15.91 -3.69 -9.38
C MET A 184 -17.41 -3.40 -9.52
N GLN A 185 -18.27 -4.07 -8.77
CA GLN A 185 -19.73 -3.87 -8.86
C GLN A 185 -20.27 -3.41 -7.51
N ILE A 186 -20.56 -2.13 -7.42
CA ILE A 186 -21.05 -1.47 -6.21
C ILE A 186 -22.54 -1.10 -6.35
N ASP A 187 -23.26 -1.13 -5.23
CA ASP A 187 -24.61 -0.59 -5.10
C ASP A 187 -24.54 0.85 -4.56
N THR A 188 -24.56 1.81 -5.48
CA THR A 188 -24.50 3.25 -5.20
C THR A 188 -25.61 3.69 -4.23
N GLU A 189 -26.85 3.27 -4.48
CA GLU A 189 -28.01 3.69 -3.68
C GLU A 189 -27.89 3.17 -2.25
N LYS A 190 -27.41 1.93 -2.10
CA LYS A 190 -27.12 1.37 -0.78
C LYS A 190 -26.05 2.19 -0.06
N ILE A 191 -24.95 2.56 -0.71
CA ILE A 191 -23.91 3.44 -0.12
C ILE A 191 -24.52 4.78 0.33
N ILE A 192 -25.30 5.43 -0.52
CA ILE A 192 -25.94 6.72 -0.21
C ILE A 192 -26.90 6.58 0.99
N SER A 193 -27.68 5.50 1.03
CA SER A 193 -28.64 5.22 2.12
C SER A 193 -27.97 5.06 3.49
N LEU A 194 -26.69 4.64 3.52
CA LEU A 194 -25.89 4.56 4.73
C LEU A 194 -25.49 5.92 5.29
N LYS A 195 -25.68 7.02 4.53
CA LYS A 195 -25.34 8.39 4.94
C LYS A 195 -23.92 8.48 5.53
N PRO A 196 -22.88 8.05 4.81
CA PRO A 196 -21.52 8.15 5.29
C PRO A 196 -21.03 9.60 5.35
N ASP A 197 -20.19 9.90 6.33
CA ASP A 197 -19.42 11.14 6.40
C ASP A 197 -18.29 11.14 5.36
N ALA A 198 -17.79 9.94 5.05
CA ALA A 198 -16.72 9.70 4.08
C ALA A 198 -16.76 8.28 3.51
N VAL A 199 -16.34 8.13 2.26
CA VAL A 199 -15.95 6.84 1.67
C VAL A 199 -14.43 6.81 1.53
N LEU A 200 -13.81 5.72 1.98
CA LEU A 200 -12.40 5.44 1.67
C LEU A 200 -12.35 4.50 0.47
N ALA A 201 -12.02 5.03 -0.69
CA ALA A 201 -11.91 4.27 -1.93
C ALA A 201 -10.46 3.88 -2.18
N ALA A 202 -10.18 2.59 -2.36
CA ALA A 202 -8.90 2.14 -2.91
C ALA A 202 -8.64 2.87 -4.23
N SER A 203 -7.39 3.30 -4.47
CA SER A 203 -7.13 4.26 -5.53
C SER A 203 -7.58 3.85 -6.94
N SER A 204 -7.56 2.54 -7.22
CA SER A 204 -8.00 1.94 -8.49
C SER A 204 -9.53 1.93 -8.66
N GLU A 205 -10.30 2.22 -7.61
CA GLU A 205 -11.76 2.11 -7.58
C GLU A 205 -12.46 3.48 -7.50
N VAL A 206 -11.73 4.59 -7.35
CA VAL A 206 -12.33 5.94 -7.19
C VAL A 206 -13.36 6.25 -8.29
N GLY A 207 -13.09 5.80 -9.52
CA GLY A 207 -13.98 5.99 -10.67
C GLY A 207 -15.38 5.36 -10.50
N GLU A 208 -15.50 4.29 -9.71
CA GLU A 208 -16.76 3.61 -9.44
C GLU A 208 -17.67 4.46 -8.53
N PHE A 209 -17.09 5.33 -7.70
CA PHE A 209 -17.83 6.15 -6.73
C PHE A 209 -18.28 7.52 -7.26
N LYS A 210 -18.21 7.79 -8.56
CA LYS A 210 -18.60 9.09 -9.15
C LYS A 210 -20.02 9.52 -8.80
N GLN A 211 -20.97 8.59 -8.80
CA GLN A 211 -22.36 8.89 -8.43
C GLN A 211 -22.49 9.21 -6.93
N VAL A 212 -21.75 8.51 -6.07
CA VAL A 212 -21.66 8.80 -4.63
C VAL A 212 -21.09 10.21 -4.40
N GLN A 213 -20.03 10.59 -5.13
CA GLN A 213 -19.50 11.95 -5.10
C GLN A 213 -20.53 12.99 -5.58
N SER A 214 -21.27 12.68 -6.65
CA SER A 214 -22.32 13.57 -7.19
C SER A 214 -23.47 13.80 -6.21
N ALA A 215 -23.70 12.85 -5.29
CA ALA A 215 -24.66 12.98 -4.19
C ALA A 215 -24.12 13.81 -3.01
N GLY A 216 -22.92 14.38 -3.12
CA GLY A 216 -22.31 15.24 -2.10
C GLY A 216 -21.56 14.47 -1.00
N ILE A 217 -21.38 13.16 -1.13
CA ILE A 217 -20.62 12.35 -0.18
C ILE A 217 -19.12 12.44 -0.54
N PRO A 218 -18.25 12.85 0.40
CA PRO A 218 -16.80 12.86 0.17
C PRO A 218 -16.26 11.45 -0.08
N VAL A 219 -15.48 11.29 -1.16
CA VAL A 219 -14.78 10.04 -1.49
C VAL A 219 -13.29 10.32 -1.52
N LEU A 220 -12.57 9.75 -0.55
CA LEU A 220 -11.14 9.92 -0.36
C LEU A 220 -10.41 8.77 -1.01
N GLN A 221 -9.41 9.12 -1.83
CA GLN A 221 -8.55 8.15 -2.48
C GLN A 221 -7.47 7.64 -1.51
N ASP A 222 -7.51 6.35 -1.19
CA ASP A 222 -6.44 5.66 -0.45
C ASP A 222 -5.32 5.22 -1.39
N LEU A 223 -4.11 5.74 -1.17
CA LEU A 223 -2.93 5.54 -2.01
C LEU A 223 -1.84 4.71 -1.31
N ASP A 224 -2.17 4.01 -0.21
CA ASP A 224 -1.21 3.25 0.60
C ASP A 224 -0.32 2.31 -0.23
N TYR A 225 -0.90 1.62 -1.20
CA TYR A 225 -0.22 0.59 -2.00
C TYR A 225 0.81 1.16 -2.99
N LEU A 226 0.77 2.47 -3.25
CA LEU A 226 1.74 3.16 -4.11
C LEU A 226 2.99 3.62 -3.36
N GLU A 227 3.00 3.50 -2.03
CA GLU A 227 4.18 3.75 -1.20
C GLU A 227 5.29 2.73 -1.50
N SER A 228 6.54 3.21 -1.53
CA SER A 228 7.70 2.40 -1.93
C SER A 228 8.23 1.48 -0.83
N THR A 229 7.83 1.68 0.43
CA THR A 229 8.32 0.88 1.56
C THR A 229 7.19 0.33 2.42
N PRO A 230 7.39 -0.82 3.09
CA PRO A 230 6.40 -1.38 4.02
C PRO A 230 6.02 -0.41 5.15
N LEU A 231 7.01 0.32 5.69
CA LEU A 231 6.76 1.31 6.74
C LEU A 231 6.01 2.53 6.23
N ALA A 232 6.35 3.06 5.04
CA ALA A 232 5.59 4.15 4.43
C ALA A 232 4.12 3.77 4.21
N ARG A 233 3.87 2.54 3.77
CA ARG A 233 2.51 2.00 3.66
C ARG A 233 1.80 1.90 5.01
N ALA A 234 2.46 1.36 6.05
CA ALA A 234 1.87 1.28 7.38
C ALA A 234 1.60 2.67 8.00
N GLU A 235 2.42 3.67 7.67
CA GLU A 235 2.27 5.05 8.17
C GLU A 235 0.96 5.71 7.73
N TRP A 236 0.31 5.21 6.67
CA TRP A 236 -1.04 5.64 6.28
C TRP A 236 -2.08 5.48 7.39
N MET A 237 -1.84 4.64 8.42
CA MET A 237 -2.70 4.62 9.61
C MET A 237 -2.84 6.00 10.28
N LYS A 238 -1.84 6.88 10.15
CA LYS A 238 -1.91 8.26 10.62
C LYS A 238 -2.94 9.08 9.84
N ALA A 239 -3.11 8.84 8.53
CA ALA A 239 -4.15 9.48 7.72
C ALA A 239 -5.56 9.13 8.22
N TYR A 240 -5.76 7.89 8.65
CA TYR A 240 -7.00 7.43 9.27
C TYR A 240 -7.19 8.04 10.65
N GLY A 241 -6.10 8.12 11.43
CA GLY A 241 -6.06 8.87 12.69
C GLY A 241 -6.52 10.32 12.52
N ILE A 242 -6.07 11.00 11.46
CA ILE A 242 -6.47 12.38 11.13
C ILE A 242 -7.98 12.51 10.92
N LEU A 243 -8.61 11.58 10.19
CA LEU A 243 -10.06 11.57 9.97
C LEU A 243 -10.84 11.30 11.27
N LEU A 244 -10.27 10.51 12.17
CA LEU A 244 -10.89 10.05 13.41
C LEU A 244 -10.56 10.93 14.64
N ASN A 245 -9.79 12.01 14.49
CA ASN A 245 -9.15 12.75 15.59
C ASN A 245 -8.36 11.83 16.56
N LYS A 246 -7.71 10.80 16.02
CA LYS A 246 -6.91 9.80 16.75
C LYS A 246 -5.43 9.84 16.37
N GLU A 247 -4.90 11.00 16.01
CA GLU A 247 -3.50 11.19 15.60
C GLU A 247 -2.50 10.67 16.63
N GLY A 248 -2.67 11.01 17.92
CA GLY A 248 -1.79 10.51 18.97
C GLY A 248 -1.76 8.97 19.06
N ALA A 249 -2.94 8.34 18.98
CA ALA A 249 -3.05 6.88 19.01
C ALA A 249 -2.45 6.22 17.74
N ALA A 250 -2.67 6.82 16.57
CA ALA A 250 -2.12 6.33 15.32
C ALA A 250 -0.58 6.47 15.27
N THR A 251 -0.05 7.63 15.68
CA THR A 251 1.40 7.87 15.77
C THR A 251 2.05 6.90 16.75
N LYS A 252 1.50 6.75 17.96
CA LYS A 252 2.03 5.78 18.94
C LYS A 252 2.05 4.34 18.41
N SER A 253 0.99 3.93 17.71
CA SER A 253 0.90 2.59 17.13
C SER A 253 1.96 2.40 16.04
N PHE A 254 2.07 3.36 15.13
CA PHE A 254 3.06 3.36 14.05
C PHE A 254 4.50 3.36 14.56
N ASP A 255 4.83 4.22 15.52
CA ASP A 255 6.20 4.34 16.05
C ASP A 255 6.64 3.01 16.67
N SER A 256 5.76 2.36 17.43
CA SER A 256 6.01 1.04 18.00
C SER A 256 6.23 -0.05 16.93
N ILE A 257 5.49 0.00 15.82
CA ILE A 257 5.69 -0.89 14.66
C ILE A 257 7.05 -0.61 14.00
N ALA A 258 7.39 0.66 13.78
CA ALA A 258 8.62 1.07 13.14
C ALA A 258 9.85 0.65 13.96
N GLU A 259 9.79 0.76 15.28
CA GLU A 259 10.82 0.27 16.20
C GLU A 259 11.05 -1.24 16.04
N ARG A 260 9.98 -2.05 16.13
CA ARG A 260 10.09 -3.52 15.96
C ARG A 260 10.58 -3.91 14.57
N TYR A 261 10.11 -3.23 13.53
CA TYR A 261 10.60 -3.43 12.16
C TYR A 261 12.11 -3.17 12.07
N ALA A 262 12.58 -2.06 12.63
CA ALA A 262 13.99 -1.68 12.62
C ALA A 262 14.87 -2.71 13.36
N GLU A 263 14.39 -3.26 14.48
CA GLU A 263 15.09 -4.32 15.20
C GLU A 263 15.25 -5.60 14.36
N VAL A 264 14.20 -6.03 13.68
CA VAL A 264 14.24 -7.23 12.81
C VAL A 264 15.15 -6.97 11.60
N ALA A 265 15.01 -5.83 10.91
CA ALA A 265 15.86 -5.47 9.78
C ALA A 265 17.34 -5.39 10.16
N LYS A 266 17.65 -4.86 11.36
CA LYS A 266 19.02 -4.82 11.89
C LYS A 266 19.60 -6.22 12.10
N LYS A 267 18.81 -7.17 12.61
CA LYS A 267 19.24 -8.58 12.75
C LYS A 267 19.51 -9.19 11.39
N ALA A 268 18.57 -9.08 10.45
CA ALA A 268 18.69 -9.62 9.10
C ALA A 268 19.88 -9.06 8.31
N LYS A 269 20.23 -7.78 8.53
CA LYS A 269 21.41 -7.14 7.90
C LYS A 269 22.73 -7.83 8.26
N ASN A 270 22.80 -8.54 9.40
CA ASN A 270 23.99 -9.27 9.84
C ASN A 270 24.02 -10.72 9.35
N ALA A 271 23.10 -11.13 8.47
CA ALA A 271 23.15 -12.44 7.84
C ALA A 271 24.45 -12.61 7.04
N ALA A 272 25.04 -13.81 7.13
CA ALA A 272 26.28 -14.14 6.44
C ALA A 272 26.08 -14.23 4.92
N ASP A 273 24.94 -14.80 4.52
CA ASP A 273 24.57 -15.01 3.13
C ASP A 273 23.34 -14.16 2.76
N LYS A 274 23.10 -14.01 1.45
CA LYS A 274 21.93 -13.33 0.92
C LYS A 274 21.24 -14.23 -0.10
N PRO A 275 20.33 -15.11 0.35
CA PRO A 275 19.68 -16.03 -0.56
C PRO A 275 18.90 -15.27 -1.63
N SER A 276 18.84 -15.87 -2.81
CA SER A 276 18.13 -15.37 -3.98
C SER A 276 16.67 -15.83 -3.96
N VAL A 277 15.76 -14.93 -4.33
CA VAL A 277 14.32 -15.14 -4.17
C VAL A 277 13.61 -14.83 -5.47
N LEU A 278 12.76 -15.75 -5.91
CA LEU A 278 11.75 -15.54 -6.93
C LEU A 278 10.41 -15.20 -6.26
N VAL A 279 9.67 -14.22 -6.78
CA VAL A 279 8.37 -13.79 -6.21
C VAL A 279 7.26 -13.88 -7.24
N GLY A 280 6.09 -14.34 -6.80
CA GLY A 280 4.85 -14.32 -7.57
C GLY A 280 4.60 -15.65 -8.29
N GLN A 281 3.72 -15.63 -9.28
CA GLN A 281 3.33 -16.83 -10.03
C GLN A 281 3.08 -16.52 -11.49
N GLU A 282 3.13 -17.56 -12.32
CA GLU A 282 2.68 -17.49 -13.71
C GLU A 282 1.15 -17.58 -13.79
N THR A 283 0.56 -16.83 -14.72
CA THR A 283 -0.85 -16.84 -15.06
C THR A 283 -1.00 -16.55 -16.56
N LYS A 284 -1.47 -17.54 -17.33
CA LYS A 284 -1.75 -17.45 -18.77
C LYS A 284 -0.54 -16.98 -19.60
N GLY A 285 0.63 -17.54 -19.33
CA GLY A 285 1.90 -17.24 -20.00
C GLY A 285 2.62 -15.98 -19.52
N GLN A 286 2.05 -15.26 -18.54
CA GLN A 286 2.61 -14.05 -17.97
C GLN A 286 2.92 -14.22 -16.49
N TRP A 287 3.94 -13.52 -16.01
CA TRP A 287 4.30 -13.45 -14.61
C TRP A 287 4.37 -11.98 -14.19
N TYR A 288 3.59 -11.60 -13.18
CA TYR A 288 3.57 -10.21 -12.70
C TYR A 288 4.74 -9.98 -11.76
N VAL A 289 5.85 -9.50 -12.30
CA VAL A 289 7.10 -9.28 -11.57
C VAL A 289 7.01 -7.94 -10.83
N PRO A 290 7.16 -7.90 -9.49
CA PRO A 290 7.24 -6.66 -8.75
C PRO A 290 8.44 -5.83 -9.21
N GLY A 291 8.26 -4.54 -9.39
CA GLY A 291 9.35 -3.63 -9.74
C GLY A 291 10.31 -3.42 -8.57
N ALA A 292 11.55 -3.08 -8.92
CA ALA A 292 12.68 -2.95 -8.00
C ALA A 292 12.45 -1.97 -6.84
N ASP A 293 11.57 -0.98 -7.02
CA ASP A 293 11.29 0.06 -6.03
C ASP A 293 10.02 -0.26 -5.20
N SER A 294 9.40 -1.42 -5.41
CA SER A 294 8.18 -1.83 -4.71
C SER A 294 8.44 -2.27 -3.27
N TYR A 295 7.42 -2.10 -2.42
CA TYR A 295 7.48 -2.52 -1.02
C TYR A 295 7.80 -4.03 -0.84
N MET A 296 7.42 -4.86 -1.81
CA MET A 296 7.69 -6.31 -1.77
C MET A 296 9.19 -6.60 -1.95
N ILE A 297 9.87 -5.90 -2.87
CA ILE A 297 11.33 -5.99 -3.01
C ILE A 297 12.03 -5.43 -1.77
N LYS A 298 11.50 -4.33 -1.21
CA LYS A 298 12.04 -3.76 0.03
C LYS A 298 11.94 -4.71 1.22
N PHE A 299 10.83 -5.43 1.37
CA PHE A 299 10.67 -6.48 2.38
C PHE A 299 11.77 -7.55 2.27
N MET A 300 12.04 -8.06 1.06
CA MET A 300 13.09 -9.06 0.86
C MET A 300 14.48 -8.53 1.17
N THR A 301 14.77 -7.30 0.71
CA THR A 301 16.05 -6.65 0.96
C THR A 301 16.28 -6.45 2.46
N ASP A 302 15.26 -5.99 3.19
CA ASP A 302 15.33 -5.79 4.64
C ASP A 302 15.39 -7.10 5.41
N ALA A 303 14.85 -8.19 4.86
CA ALA A 303 14.97 -9.54 5.40
C ALA A 303 16.32 -10.20 5.02
N GLY A 304 17.26 -9.46 4.42
CA GLY A 304 18.60 -9.96 4.09
C GLY A 304 18.63 -10.90 2.90
N ALA A 305 17.67 -10.81 1.96
CA ALA A 305 17.62 -11.58 0.74
C ALA A 305 17.78 -10.70 -0.51
N SER A 306 17.91 -11.33 -1.68
CA SER A 306 18.01 -10.65 -2.97
C SER A 306 16.95 -11.14 -3.95
N ASP A 307 16.38 -10.25 -4.76
CA ASP A 307 15.44 -10.61 -5.81
C ASP A 307 16.17 -10.97 -7.11
N VAL A 308 15.83 -12.13 -7.68
CA VAL A 308 16.40 -12.59 -8.97
C VAL A 308 15.94 -11.75 -10.15
N MET A 309 14.84 -11.00 -10.01
CA MET A 309 14.26 -10.17 -11.06
C MET A 309 14.53 -8.67 -10.89
N ALA A 310 15.31 -8.24 -9.89
CA ALA A 310 15.45 -6.83 -9.51
C ALA A 310 15.96 -5.92 -10.63
N GLN A 311 16.67 -6.47 -11.61
CA GLN A 311 17.19 -5.71 -12.76
C GLN A 311 16.24 -5.70 -13.97
N ALA A 312 15.20 -6.53 -13.96
CA ALA A 312 14.30 -6.71 -15.09
C ALA A 312 13.17 -5.67 -15.12
N VAL A 313 12.70 -5.22 -13.96
CA VAL A 313 11.53 -4.33 -13.83
C VAL A 313 11.82 -3.20 -12.85
N LYS A 314 11.61 -1.94 -13.25
CA LYS A 314 11.78 -0.75 -12.41
C LYS A 314 10.42 -0.26 -11.86
N GLY A 315 10.46 0.61 -10.85
CA GLY A 315 9.27 1.28 -10.30
C GLY A 315 8.56 0.50 -9.18
N ASN A 316 7.47 1.07 -8.66
CA ASN A 316 6.75 0.56 -7.47
C ASN A 316 5.65 -0.47 -7.79
N GLY A 317 5.26 -0.61 -9.06
CA GLY A 317 4.19 -1.51 -9.50
C GLY A 317 4.67 -2.91 -9.89
N ALA A 318 3.78 -3.73 -10.43
CA ALA A 318 4.15 -5.02 -11.03
C ALA A 318 4.03 -4.95 -12.56
N THR A 319 4.96 -5.56 -13.29
CA THR A 319 4.97 -5.58 -14.75
C THR A 319 4.70 -6.99 -15.26
N PRO A 320 3.73 -7.19 -16.18
CA PRO A 320 3.55 -8.47 -16.85
C PRO A 320 4.81 -8.79 -17.66
N THR A 321 5.44 -9.90 -17.33
CA THR A 321 6.69 -10.37 -17.94
C THR A 321 6.46 -11.76 -18.50
N ASP A 322 7.05 -12.04 -19.66
CA ASP A 322 7.00 -13.38 -20.27
C ASP A 322 7.50 -14.45 -19.27
N ALA A 323 6.71 -15.50 -19.08
CA ALA A 323 7.05 -16.55 -18.13
C ALA A 323 8.39 -17.24 -18.45
N GLU A 324 8.78 -17.37 -19.73
CA GLU A 324 10.07 -17.95 -20.11
C GLU A 324 11.25 -17.13 -19.60
N VAL A 325 11.12 -15.80 -19.60
CA VAL A 325 12.11 -14.89 -19.02
C VAL A 325 12.23 -15.15 -17.52
N VAL A 326 11.10 -15.27 -16.82
CA VAL A 326 11.09 -15.54 -15.39
C VAL A 326 11.64 -16.93 -15.06
N PHE A 327 11.28 -17.97 -15.81
CA PHE A 327 11.86 -19.30 -15.63
C PHE A 327 13.36 -19.30 -15.87
N LYS A 328 13.86 -18.55 -16.87
CA LYS A 328 15.29 -18.42 -17.14
C LYS A 328 16.04 -17.82 -15.95
N TYR A 329 15.62 -16.64 -15.47
CA TYR A 329 16.31 -15.93 -14.39
C TYR A 329 16.04 -16.55 -13.00
N GLY A 330 14.82 -17.03 -12.75
CA GLY A 330 14.39 -17.61 -11.48
C GLY A 330 14.70 -19.08 -11.30
N SER A 331 15.16 -19.80 -12.34
CA SER A 331 15.45 -21.26 -12.27
C SER A 331 16.36 -21.66 -11.11
N LYS A 332 17.32 -20.79 -10.75
CA LYS A 332 18.32 -21.04 -9.70
C LYS A 332 18.01 -20.34 -8.38
N ALA A 333 16.85 -19.72 -8.22
CA ALA A 333 16.49 -19.06 -6.98
C ALA A 333 16.51 -20.05 -5.80
N ASP A 334 17.05 -19.63 -4.66
CA ASP A 334 17.11 -20.42 -3.43
C ASP A 334 15.72 -20.59 -2.80
N PHE A 335 14.90 -19.55 -2.92
CA PHE A 335 13.51 -19.51 -2.43
C PHE A 335 12.54 -19.05 -3.51
N TRP A 336 11.29 -19.51 -3.38
CA TRP A 336 10.17 -19.03 -4.16
C TRP A 336 9.05 -18.56 -3.23
N LEU A 337 8.82 -17.26 -3.17
CA LEU A 337 7.74 -16.66 -2.41
C LEU A 337 6.50 -16.45 -3.29
N ASN A 338 5.33 -16.52 -2.66
CA ASN A 338 4.08 -16.06 -3.26
C ASN A 338 3.75 -16.81 -4.57
N GLY A 339 4.17 -18.08 -4.67
CA GLY A 339 3.92 -18.97 -5.81
C GLY A 339 2.45 -19.27 -6.06
N ASN A 340 1.60 -19.04 -5.06
CA ASN A 340 0.15 -19.18 -5.14
C ASN A 340 -0.60 -17.86 -4.82
N TYR A 341 0.06 -16.72 -5.03
CA TYR A 341 -0.43 -15.38 -4.64
C TYR A 341 -1.67 -14.91 -5.41
N MET A 342 -1.80 -15.25 -6.69
CA MET A 342 -2.88 -14.74 -7.55
C MET A 342 -3.94 -15.80 -7.88
N SER A 343 -3.80 -17.03 -7.37
CA SER A 343 -4.76 -18.08 -7.67
C SER A 343 -5.95 -18.03 -6.72
N MET A 344 -7.16 -18.19 -7.27
CA MET A 344 -8.35 -18.52 -6.49
C MET A 344 -8.30 -19.96 -5.92
N THR A 345 -7.30 -20.76 -6.29
CA THR A 345 -7.07 -22.11 -5.77
C THR A 345 -5.95 -22.10 -4.75
N THR A 346 -6.16 -22.70 -3.58
CA THR A 346 -5.08 -22.89 -2.61
C THR A 346 -4.26 -24.11 -2.99
N TRP A 347 -2.94 -23.98 -3.18
CA TRP A 347 -2.06 -25.14 -3.25
C TRP A 347 -1.93 -25.75 -1.86
N HIS A 348 -2.36 -27.00 -1.70
CA HIS A 348 -2.22 -27.74 -0.45
C HIS A 348 -0.91 -28.54 -0.41
N GLY A 349 -0.32 -28.83 -1.57
CA GLY A 349 1.00 -29.45 -1.69
C GLY A 349 1.58 -29.25 -3.09
N LYS A 350 2.80 -29.77 -3.30
CA LYS A 350 3.52 -29.66 -4.58
C LYS A 350 2.72 -30.15 -5.79
N ASP A 351 1.90 -31.19 -5.64
CA ASP A 351 1.10 -31.74 -6.75
C ASP A 351 0.09 -30.73 -7.30
N ASP A 352 -0.49 -29.88 -6.47
CA ASP A 352 -1.43 -28.85 -6.92
C ASP A 352 -0.73 -27.80 -7.78
N ALA A 353 0.49 -27.43 -7.40
CA ALA A 353 1.33 -26.55 -8.20
C ALA A 353 1.67 -27.16 -9.57
N LEU A 354 2.03 -28.45 -9.60
CA LEU A 354 2.39 -29.14 -10.85
C LEU A 354 1.20 -29.36 -11.77
N LYS A 355 -0.01 -29.59 -11.24
CA LYS A 355 -1.25 -29.62 -12.03
C LYS A 355 -1.49 -28.28 -12.74
N GLN A 356 -1.19 -27.18 -12.07
CA GLN A 356 -1.31 -25.84 -12.65
C GLN A 356 -0.24 -25.58 -13.71
N ASN A 357 1.03 -25.89 -13.41
CA ASN A 357 2.10 -25.75 -14.38
C ASN A 357 3.25 -26.74 -14.09
N PRO A 358 3.42 -27.78 -14.92
CA PRO A 358 4.47 -28.79 -14.72
C PRO A 358 5.90 -28.22 -14.73
N ARG A 359 6.12 -27.06 -15.36
CA ARG A 359 7.45 -26.42 -15.42
C ARG A 359 7.95 -25.95 -14.07
N TYR A 360 7.07 -25.80 -13.06
CA TYR A 360 7.49 -25.49 -11.70
C TYR A 360 8.47 -26.53 -11.13
N ALA A 361 8.43 -27.78 -11.59
CA ALA A 361 9.41 -28.82 -11.24
C ALA A 361 10.86 -28.45 -11.62
N ASN A 362 11.06 -27.50 -12.54
CA ASN A 362 12.38 -27.07 -12.99
C ASN A 362 12.99 -25.93 -12.15
N LEU A 363 12.25 -25.40 -11.18
CA LEU A 363 12.74 -24.34 -10.28
C LEU A 363 13.50 -24.97 -9.10
N SER A 364 14.73 -24.52 -8.84
CA SER A 364 15.56 -25.01 -7.72
C SER A 364 14.82 -24.91 -6.38
N ALA A 365 14.19 -23.77 -6.09
CA ALA A 365 13.37 -23.60 -4.89
C ALA A 365 12.26 -24.64 -4.77
N PHE A 366 11.63 -25.05 -5.88
CA PHE A 366 10.58 -26.08 -5.85
C PHE A 366 11.15 -27.48 -5.55
N GLN A 367 12.28 -27.81 -6.19
CA GLN A 367 12.98 -29.09 -5.99
C GLN A 367 13.42 -29.26 -4.53
N HIS A 368 14.02 -28.22 -3.94
CA HIS A 368 14.45 -28.21 -2.55
C HIS A 368 13.31 -27.95 -1.53
N GLY A 369 12.09 -27.73 -2.02
CA GLY A 369 10.92 -27.49 -1.17
C GLY A 369 10.88 -26.11 -0.52
N ASN A 370 11.70 -25.15 -0.95
CA ASN A 370 11.75 -23.78 -0.42
C ASN A 370 10.71 -22.85 -1.07
N VAL A 371 9.49 -23.36 -1.22
CA VAL A 371 8.34 -22.58 -1.70
C VAL A 371 7.51 -22.16 -0.50
N TRP A 372 7.25 -20.86 -0.36
CA TRP A 372 6.52 -20.30 0.77
C TRP A 372 5.41 -19.38 0.31
N ASN A 373 4.22 -19.58 0.87
CA ASN A 373 3.03 -18.82 0.52
C ASN A 373 2.43 -18.18 1.78
N PRO A 374 1.84 -16.97 1.68
CA PRO A 374 1.15 -16.30 2.78
C PRO A 374 -0.25 -16.93 2.98
N SER A 375 -0.27 -18.25 3.24
CA SER A 375 -1.49 -19.06 3.31
C SER A 375 -1.88 -19.46 4.73
N LYS A 376 -1.02 -19.23 5.74
CA LYS A 376 -1.25 -19.67 7.13
C LYS A 376 -2.51 -19.07 7.74
N ARG A 377 -2.88 -17.88 7.29
CA ARG A 377 -4.02 -17.10 7.79
C ARG A 377 -4.96 -16.76 6.64
N THR A 378 -5.44 -17.81 5.99
CA THR A 378 -6.47 -17.74 4.96
C THR A 378 -7.77 -18.34 5.47
N ALA A 379 -8.90 -17.84 4.97
CA ALA A 379 -10.22 -18.38 5.22
C ALA A 379 -10.75 -19.07 3.96
N PRO A 380 -11.58 -20.13 4.09
CA PRO A 380 -12.16 -20.83 2.95
C PRO A 380 -13.00 -19.92 2.02
N ASP A 381 -13.51 -18.81 2.54
CA ASP A 381 -14.35 -17.83 1.86
C ASP A 381 -13.57 -16.63 1.32
N THR A 382 -12.30 -16.82 0.94
CA THR A 382 -11.38 -15.88 0.22
C THR A 382 -10.64 -14.83 1.05
N GLY A 383 -10.96 -14.65 2.34
CA GLY A 383 -10.21 -13.72 3.19
C GLY A 383 -8.78 -14.17 3.48
N ASN A 384 -7.79 -13.32 3.20
CA ASN A 384 -6.38 -13.56 3.52
C ASN A 384 -5.83 -12.42 4.41
N ASP A 385 -5.41 -12.77 5.63
CA ASP A 385 -4.97 -11.80 6.64
C ASP A 385 -3.65 -11.10 6.29
N PHE A 386 -2.78 -11.73 5.48
CA PHE A 386 -1.55 -11.10 5.02
C PHE A 386 -1.84 -9.82 4.22
N TRP A 387 -2.86 -9.86 3.36
CA TRP A 387 -3.32 -8.69 2.58
C TRP A 387 -4.16 -7.72 3.39
N GLN A 388 -4.35 -7.97 4.68
CA GLN A 388 -5.12 -7.13 5.59
C GLN A 388 -4.19 -6.69 6.73
N SER A 389 -4.12 -7.45 7.83
CA SER A 389 -3.33 -7.03 8.99
C SER A 389 -1.82 -6.98 8.73
N GLY A 390 -1.31 -7.67 7.70
CA GLY A 390 0.10 -7.54 7.27
C GLY A 390 0.49 -6.13 6.83
N ILE A 391 -0.48 -5.30 6.45
CA ILE A 391 -0.26 -3.90 6.05
C ILE A 391 0.05 -3.02 7.27
N VAL A 392 -0.66 -3.26 8.37
CA VAL A 392 -0.47 -2.54 9.64
C VAL A 392 0.50 -3.25 10.59
N GLN A 393 1.05 -4.40 10.18
CA GLN A 393 2.07 -5.16 10.91
C GLN A 393 3.22 -5.59 9.98
N PRO A 394 3.87 -4.65 9.28
CA PRO A 394 5.02 -4.96 8.42
C PRO A 394 6.20 -5.54 9.21
N ASP A 395 6.32 -5.23 10.49
CA ASP A 395 7.30 -5.82 11.41
C ASP A 395 7.15 -7.34 11.55
N VAL A 396 5.90 -7.82 11.64
CA VAL A 396 5.59 -9.26 11.71
C VAL A 396 5.84 -9.94 10.36
N VAL A 397 5.46 -9.28 9.25
CA VAL A 397 5.78 -9.78 7.91
C VAL A 397 7.29 -9.89 7.71
N LEU A 398 8.05 -8.88 8.12
CA LEU A 398 9.51 -8.90 8.02
C LEU A 398 10.12 -10.01 8.89
N ALA A 399 9.57 -10.27 10.08
CA ALA A 399 10.03 -11.35 10.95
C ALA A 399 9.80 -12.74 10.32
N ASP A 400 8.64 -12.95 9.68
CA ASP A 400 8.36 -14.16 8.90
C ASP A 400 9.40 -14.36 7.79
N LEU A 401 9.64 -13.33 6.98
CA LEU A 401 10.59 -13.40 5.88
C LEU A 401 12.02 -13.62 6.36
N THR A 402 12.43 -12.94 7.44
CA THR A 402 13.74 -13.13 8.07
C THR A 402 13.90 -14.56 8.57
N TYR A 403 12.87 -15.15 9.17
CA TYR A 403 12.90 -16.56 9.58
C TYR A 403 13.00 -17.51 8.38
N ILE A 404 12.25 -17.25 7.31
CA ILE A 404 12.26 -18.09 6.11
C ILE A 404 13.66 -18.13 5.48
N PHE A 405 14.30 -16.97 5.36
CA PHE A 405 15.61 -16.84 4.71
C PHE A 405 16.78 -17.17 5.63
N HIS A 406 16.66 -16.84 6.92
CA HIS A 406 17.73 -16.92 7.91
C HIS A 406 17.22 -17.52 9.23
N PRO A 407 16.80 -18.81 9.25
CA PRO A 407 16.18 -19.42 10.43
C PRO A 407 17.08 -19.39 11.67
N ASP A 408 18.40 -19.42 11.51
CA ASP A 408 19.37 -19.33 12.60
C ASP A 408 19.36 -17.97 13.33
N LEU A 409 18.94 -16.89 12.66
CA LEU A 409 18.77 -15.57 13.27
C LEU A 409 17.44 -15.45 14.04
N MET A 410 16.52 -16.38 13.82
CA MET A 410 15.13 -16.35 14.31
C MET A 410 14.78 -17.65 15.05
N LYS A 411 15.71 -18.19 15.85
CA LYS A 411 15.51 -19.44 16.60
C LYS A 411 14.28 -19.35 17.50
N GLY A 412 13.41 -20.37 17.40
CA GLY A 412 12.15 -20.44 18.16
C GLY A 412 11.01 -19.56 17.62
N TYR A 413 11.26 -18.77 16.57
CA TYR A 413 10.20 -18.02 15.91
C TYR A 413 9.33 -18.96 15.08
N THR A 414 8.03 -18.69 15.08
CA THR A 414 7.06 -19.40 14.25
C THR A 414 6.40 -18.39 13.31
N PRO A 415 6.50 -18.58 11.98
CA PRO A 415 5.87 -17.68 11.02
C PRO A 415 4.39 -17.43 11.31
N TYR A 416 3.95 -16.20 11.17
CA TYR A 416 2.57 -15.79 11.45
C TYR A 416 1.68 -15.87 10.21
N TYR A 417 2.16 -15.42 9.05
CA TYR A 417 1.43 -15.36 7.77
C TYR A 417 1.83 -16.48 6.80
N TYR A 418 3.09 -16.93 6.85
CA TYR A 418 3.64 -17.84 5.84
C TYR A 418 3.59 -19.32 6.22
N THR A 419 3.36 -20.16 5.20
CA THR A 419 3.45 -21.62 5.27
C THR A 419 4.38 -22.13 4.17
N LYS A 420 5.24 -23.10 4.50
CA LYS A 420 6.07 -23.82 3.52
C LYS A 420 5.18 -24.79 2.74
N LEU A 421 5.29 -24.81 1.42
CA LEU A 421 4.60 -25.81 0.60
C LEU A 421 5.23 -27.19 0.88
N SER A 422 4.40 -28.11 1.36
CA SER A 422 4.79 -29.50 1.61
C SER A 422 4.92 -30.31 0.33
#